data_AF-A0AAD9DKF5-F1
#
_entry.id   AF-A0AAD9DKF5-F1
#
_cell.length_a   1.000
_cell.length_b   1.000
_cell.length_c   1.000
_cell.angle_alpha   90.00
_cell.angle_beta   90.00
_cell.angle_gamma   90.00
#
_symmetry.space_group_name_H-M   'P 1'
#
loop_
_entity.id
_entity.type
_entity.pdbx_description
1 polymer ?
#
loop_
_entity_poly.entity_id
_entity_poly.type
_entity_poly.pdbx_seq_one_letter_code
_entity_poly.pdbx_strand_id
1 'polypeptide(L)'
;MSTTGEATVNPDGSTTFDDAGADANFDNTTDGSGIPNMDEETTAEEIIKGTDPALYLAIAVVCFAVIFVFIQIRKKRKSDEIDSFFSNLDGDKFNLQLPGSVDDYYEVKEKCEKAGWEPGQSSGAQPSPHHRALAQALMKRCIDDIPIVTHIQRESPGMNKLYSQSMCSVNQWKSYQAAEAMVSAEVEEVRAEADEIEPGWSQVIWRQAMQYSQMLKQKEEQAKKAQAEQQRAIAAQQAAANEKNNAEKAKYDAIKAKVDAEKARLANADQAEKDRAAKAEKAAQELLKAEEREKQSKAAFGGKGGMKKGFLG
;
A
#
# COMPACT_ATOMS: atom_id res chain seq x y z
N MET A 1 -16.17 3.44 -62.19
CA MET A 1 -17.42 3.79 -61.46
C MET A 1 -18.16 2.50 -61.23
N SER A 2 -18.55 2.25 -59.97
CA SER A 2 -19.52 1.22 -59.56
C SER A 2 -19.05 -0.24 -59.68
N THR A 3 -19.26 -1.15 -58.74
CA THR A 3 -20.12 -1.16 -57.55
C THR A 3 -19.40 -1.92 -56.42
N THR A 4 -19.25 -1.29 -55.26
CA THR A 4 -18.97 -1.98 -53.99
C THR A 4 -20.17 -2.88 -53.66
N GLY A 5 -19.96 -4.19 -53.59
CA GLY A 5 -20.94 -5.14 -53.09
C GLY A 5 -21.10 -4.94 -51.58
N GLU A 6 -22.21 -4.33 -51.19
CA GLU A 6 -22.63 -4.19 -49.80
C GLU A 6 -23.11 -5.56 -49.30
N ALA A 7 -22.52 -6.06 -48.20
CA ALA A 7 -22.98 -7.27 -47.54
C ALA A 7 -24.27 -6.96 -46.77
N THR A 8 -25.41 -7.36 -47.31
CA THR A 8 -26.70 -7.24 -46.62
C THR A 8 -26.78 -8.31 -45.53
N VAL A 9 -26.76 -7.89 -44.27
CA VAL A 9 -26.92 -8.76 -43.10
C VAL A 9 -28.41 -8.91 -42.80
N ASN A 10 -28.91 -10.15 -42.84
CA ASN A 10 -30.29 -10.44 -42.46
C ASN A 10 -30.49 -10.27 -40.94
N PRO A 11 -31.70 -9.91 -40.45
CA PRO A 11 -31.97 -9.69 -39.03
C PRO A 11 -31.83 -10.93 -38.14
N ASP A 12 -31.59 -12.12 -38.71
CA ASP A 12 -31.29 -13.37 -37.99
C ASP A 12 -29.77 -13.64 -37.85
N GLY A 13 -28.91 -12.75 -38.36
CA GLY A 13 -27.46 -12.87 -38.28
C GLY A 13 -26.83 -13.82 -39.30
N SER A 14 -27.59 -14.36 -40.27
CA SER A 14 -27.03 -15.15 -41.36
C SER A 14 -26.54 -14.24 -42.51
N THR A 15 -25.38 -14.56 -43.07
CA THR A 15 -24.86 -13.91 -44.30
C THR A 15 -24.90 -14.92 -45.44
N THR A 16 -25.71 -14.67 -46.47
CA THR A 16 -25.72 -15.44 -47.72
C THR A 16 -24.91 -14.68 -48.77
N PHE A 17 -23.90 -15.35 -49.35
CA PHE A 17 -23.20 -14.87 -50.53
C PHE A 17 -23.82 -15.50 -51.77
N ASP A 18 -24.28 -14.68 -52.70
CA ASP A 18 -24.70 -15.12 -54.03
C ASP A 18 -23.45 -15.49 -54.86
N ASP A 19 -23.26 -16.79 -55.09
CA ASP A 19 -22.22 -17.33 -55.95
C ASP A 19 -22.66 -17.22 -57.41
N ALA A 20 -21.99 -16.34 -58.15
CA ALA A 20 -22.14 -16.17 -59.59
C ALA A 20 -20.78 -16.29 -60.27
N GLY A 21 -20.52 -17.47 -60.84
CA GLY A 21 -19.92 -17.59 -62.18
C GLY A 21 -18.39 -17.57 -62.32
N ALA A 22 -17.88 -18.75 -62.69
CA ALA A 22 -17.06 -19.03 -63.87
C ALA A 22 -15.57 -18.59 -63.97
N ASP A 23 -14.79 -19.59 -64.41
CA ASP A 23 -13.61 -19.57 -65.29
C ASP A 23 -12.22 -19.08 -64.80
N ALA A 24 -11.24 -20.00 -64.93
CA ALA A 24 -9.91 -19.85 -65.57
C ALA A 24 -8.89 -20.74 -64.84
N ASN A 25 -8.46 -21.87 -65.38
CA ASN A 25 -7.43 -22.02 -66.43
C ASN A 25 -6.07 -21.44 -66.00
N PHE A 26 -5.14 -22.32 -65.59
CA PHE A 26 -3.73 -21.99 -65.41
C PHE A 26 -2.87 -23.06 -66.09
N ASP A 27 -2.17 -22.63 -67.14
CA ASP A 27 -1.21 -23.38 -67.94
C ASP A 27 0.22 -22.92 -67.61
N ASN A 28 1.16 -23.87 -67.71
CA ASN A 28 2.60 -23.75 -67.96
C ASN A 28 3.49 -23.06 -66.89
N THR A 29 4.74 -23.45 -66.61
CA THR A 29 5.78 -24.06 -67.46
C THR A 29 6.94 -24.58 -66.59
N THR A 30 7.44 -25.77 -66.94
CA THR A 30 8.84 -26.25 -67.03
C THR A 30 10.02 -25.47 -66.40
N ASP A 31 10.81 -26.14 -65.55
CA ASP A 31 12.29 -26.40 -65.61
C ASP A 31 12.69 -27.14 -64.30
N GLY A 32 13.62 -28.07 -64.12
CA GLY A 32 14.68 -28.64 -64.93
C GLY A 32 15.66 -29.36 -63.98
N SER A 33 16.05 -30.59 -64.32
CA SER A 33 17.22 -31.35 -63.83
C SER A 33 17.31 -31.86 -62.36
N GLY A 34 17.21 -33.19 -62.22
CA GLY A 34 18.39 -34.00 -61.85
C GLY A 34 18.42 -34.68 -60.48
N ILE A 35 17.80 -35.86 -60.32
CA ILE A 35 18.19 -36.92 -59.37
C ILE A 35 17.93 -38.30 -60.03
N PRO A 36 18.81 -39.30 -59.87
CA PRO A 36 18.84 -40.50 -60.71
C PRO A 36 17.75 -41.52 -60.35
N ASN A 37 17.39 -42.34 -61.35
CA ASN A 37 16.64 -43.59 -61.20
C ASN A 37 17.09 -44.37 -59.97
N MET A 38 16.19 -44.53 -59.01
CA MET A 38 16.20 -45.63 -58.06
C MET A 38 14.82 -46.28 -58.14
N ASP A 39 14.82 -47.49 -58.70
CA ASP A 39 13.67 -48.38 -58.78
C ASP A 39 13.15 -48.66 -57.36
N GLU A 40 12.01 -48.08 -56.99
CA GLU A 40 11.31 -48.42 -55.75
C GLU A 40 9.78 -48.34 -55.92
N GLU A 41 9.27 -48.79 -57.08
CA GLU A 41 7.82 -48.91 -57.35
C GLU A 41 7.23 -50.24 -56.85
N THR A 42 7.98 -51.03 -56.07
CA THR A 42 7.53 -52.37 -55.62
C THR A 42 7.31 -52.51 -54.12
N THR A 43 7.68 -51.51 -53.30
CA THR A 43 7.46 -51.57 -51.84
C THR A 43 6.20 -50.82 -51.39
N ALA A 44 5.73 -49.83 -52.14
CA ALA A 44 4.49 -49.10 -51.79
C ALA A 44 3.22 -49.94 -52.08
N GLU A 45 3.18 -50.67 -53.20
CA GLU A 45 1.99 -51.46 -53.57
C GLU A 45 1.82 -52.75 -52.76
N GLU A 46 2.91 -53.36 -52.25
CA GLU A 46 2.81 -54.56 -51.42
C GLU A 46 2.43 -54.28 -49.96
N ILE A 47 2.69 -53.07 -49.43
CA ILE A 47 2.26 -52.68 -48.07
C ILE A 47 0.76 -52.35 -48.02
N ILE A 48 0.17 -51.94 -49.15
CA ILE A 48 -1.25 -51.58 -49.24
C ILE A 48 -2.16 -52.82 -49.33
N LYS A 49 -1.64 -53.97 -49.80
CA LYS A 49 -2.47 -55.15 -50.12
C LYS A 49 -2.82 -56.07 -48.93
N GLY A 50 -2.28 -55.80 -47.74
CA GLY A 50 -2.51 -56.61 -46.53
C GLY A 50 -3.03 -55.86 -45.31
N THR A 51 -3.16 -54.53 -45.39
CA THR A 51 -3.50 -53.71 -44.23
C THR A 51 -4.99 -53.39 -44.24
N ASP A 52 -5.71 -53.87 -43.22
CA ASP A 52 -7.15 -53.68 -43.05
C ASP A 52 -7.52 -52.17 -43.15
N PRO A 53 -8.45 -51.75 -44.01
CA PRO A 53 -8.93 -50.37 -44.07
C PRO A 53 -9.37 -49.81 -42.70
N ALA A 54 -9.79 -50.68 -41.77
CA ALA A 54 -10.09 -50.29 -40.39
C ALA A 54 -8.84 -49.76 -39.64
N LEU A 55 -7.64 -50.25 -39.95
CA LEU A 55 -6.39 -49.80 -39.33
C LEU A 55 -6.04 -48.36 -39.73
N TYR A 56 -6.25 -48.01 -41.01
CA TYR A 56 -6.05 -46.63 -41.49
C TYR A 56 -7.05 -45.66 -40.84
N LEU A 57 -8.30 -46.08 -40.66
CA LEU A 57 -9.31 -45.29 -39.96
C LEU A 57 -8.95 -45.10 -38.47
N ALA A 58 -8.47 -46.15 -37.80
CA ALA A 58 -8.02 -46.08 -36.42
C ALA A 58 -6.81 -45.13 -36.26
N ILE A 59 -5.83 -45.21 -37.16
CA ILE A 59 -4.66 -44.30 -37.17
C ILE A 59 -5.12 -42.86 -37.43
N ALA A 60 -6.05 -42.63 -38.37
CA ALA A 60 -6.59 -41.31 -38.64
C ALA A 60 -7.29 -40.70 -37.40
N VAL A 61 -8.10 -41.49 -36.68
CA VAL A 61 -8.77 -41.05 -35.43
C VAL A 61 -7.74 -40.74 -34.33
N VAL A 62 -6.71 -41.57 -34.17
CA VAL A 62 -5.64 -41.31 -33.20
C VAL A 62 -4.85 -40.06 -33.56
N CYS A 63 -4.48 -39.88 -34.83
CA CYS A 63 -3.82 -38.66 -35.31
C CYS A 63 -4.69 -37.43 -35.07
N PHE A 64 -6.00 -37.51 -35.33
CA PHE A 64 -6.93 -36.41 -35.08
C PHE A 64 -7.05 -36.09 -33.59
N ALA A 65 -7.10 -37.12 -32.72
CA ALA A 65 -7.11 -36.94 -31.28
C ALA A 65 -5.81 -36.29 -30.77
N VAL A 66 -4.64 -36.71 -31.28
CA VAL A 66 -3.35 -36.11 -30.94
C VAL A 66 -3.27 -34.66 -31.39
N ILE A 67 -3.71 -34.36 -32.62
CA ILE A 67 -3.76 -32.98 -33.15
C ILE A 67 -4.72 -32.13 -32.32
N PHE A 68 -5.90 -32.65 -31.97
CA PHE A 68 -6.87 -31.96 -31.13
C PHE A 68 -6.30 -31.65 -29.74
N VAL A 69 -5.64 -32.61 -29.10
CA VAL A 69 -4.96 -32.42 -27.82
C VAL A 69 -3.81 -31.42 -27.94
N PHE A 70 -3.00 -31.47 -29.01
CA PHE A 70 -1.93 -30.52 -29.25
C PHE A 70 -2.45 -29.09 -29.44
N ILE A 71 -3.54 -28.92 -30.19
CA ILE A 71 -4.21 -27.61 -30.39
C ILE A 71 -4.77 -27.10 -29.05
N GLN A 72 -5.41 -27.95 -28.25
CA GLN A 72 -5.89 -27.61 -26.90
C GLN A 72 -4.75 -27.17 -25.98
N ILE A 73 -3.62 -27.89 -25.96
CA ILE A 73 -2.44 -27.53 -25.16
C ILE A 73 -1.84 -26.20 -25.63
N ARG A 74 -1.72 -25.99 -26.94
CA ARG A 74 -1.18 -24.74 -27.49
C ARG A 74 -2.11 -23.55 -27.24
N LYS A 75 -3.44 -23.77 -27.26
CA LYS A 75 -4.44 -22.75 -26.92
C LYS A 75 -4.40 -22.41 -25.42
N LYS A 76 -4.26 -23.41 -24.54
CA LYS A 76 -4.06 -23.21 -23.10
C LYS A 76 -2.82 -22.36 -22.80
N ARG A 77 -1.66 -22.71 -23.37
CA ARG A 77 -0.42 -21.94 -23.14
C ARG A 77 -0.52 -20.46 -23.52
N LYS A 78 -1.18 -20.15 -24.64
CA LYS A 78 -1.41 -18.74 -25.05
C LYS A 78 -2.39 -18.02 -24.11
N SER A 79 -3.42 -18.71 -23.62
CA SER A 79 -4.32 -18.17 -22.60
C SER A 79 -3.56 -17.89 -21.31
N ASP A 80 -2.75 -18.84 -20.84
CA ASP A 80 -2.00 -18.73 -19.59
C ASP A 80 -1.00 -17.56 -19.62
N GLU A 81 -0.35 -17.32 -20.76
CA GLU A 81 0.56 -16.17 -20.95
C GLU A 81 -0.19 -14.84 -20.85
N ILE A 82 -1.32 -14.72 -21.55
CA ILE A 82 -2.21 -13.55 -21.49
C ILE A 82 -2.75 -13.35 -20.06
N ASP A 83 -3.22 -14.43 -19.42
CA ASP A 83 -3.76 -14.41 -18.07
C ASP A 83 -2.70 -14.02 -17.03
N SER A 84 -1.45 -14.47 -17.20
CA SER A 84 -0.34 -14.07 -16.33
C SER A 84 0.03 -12.60 -16.46
N PHE A 85 -0.04 -12.04 -17.68
CA PHE A 85 0.17 -10.61 -17.93
C PHE A 85 -0.90 -9.77 -17.22
N PHE A 86 -2.18 -10.13 -17.36
CA PHE A 86 -3.29 -9.42 -16.70
C PHE A 86 -3.32 -9.63 -15.18
N SER A 87 -2.97 -10.81 -14.67
CA SER A 87 -2.91 -11.09 -13.23
C SER A 87 -1.84 -10.25 -12.53
N ASN A 88 -0.72 -9.98 -13.20
CA ASN A 88 0.32 -9.09 -12.68
C ASN A 88 -0.07 -7.61 -12.74
N LEU A 89 -1.01 -7.23 -13.62
CA LEU A 89 -1.45 -5.85 -13.79
C LEU A 89 -2.62 -5.47 -12.87
N ASP A 90 -3.57 -6.39 -12.69
CA ASP A 90 -4.88 -6.17 -12.04
C ASP A 90 -5.11 -7.13 -10.84
N GLY A 91 -4.03 -7.71 -10.30
CA GLY A 91 -4.06 -8.73 -9.25
C GLY A 91 -5.13 -8.54 -8.18
N ASP A 92 -5.88 -9.60 -7.91
CA ASP A 92 -6.88 -9.74 -6.84
C ASP A 92 -7.99 -8.67 -6.74
N LYS A 93 -8.19 -7.83 -7.76
CA LYS A 93 -9.22 -6.76 -7.71
C LYS A 93 -10.64 -7.26 -7.40
N PHE A 94 -10.93 -8.52 -7.70
CA PHE A 94 -12.25 -9.16 -7.50
C PHE A 94 -12.22 -10.32 -6.50
N ASN A 95 -11.15 -10.48 -5.72
CA ASN A 95 -11.12 -11.42 -4.59
C ASN A 95 -11.80 -10.77 -3.37
N LEU A 96 -13.11 -10.52 -3.51
CA LEU A 96 -13.92 -9.90 -2.48
C LEU A 96 -14.22 -10.92 -1.39
N GLN A 97 -14.06 -10.49 -0.14
CA GLN A 97 -14.52 -11.21 1.03
C GLN A 97 -15.70 -10.45 1.63
N LEU A 98 -16.73 -11.19 2.05
CA LEU A 98 -17.83 -10.59 2.76
C LEU A 98 -17.34 -9.99 4.09
N PRO A 99 -17.91 -8.85 4.53
CA PRO A 99 -17.55 -8.25 5.81
C PRO A 99 -17.85 -9.17 6.99
N GLY A 100 -17.05 -9.09 8.06
CA GLY A 100 -17.33 -9.84 9.30
C GLY A 100 -18.65 -9.44 10.00
N SER A 101 -19.31 -8.37 9.56
CA SER A 101 -20.65 -8.01 10.04
C SER A 101 -21.75 -8.97 9.61
N VAL A 102 -21.50 -9.79 8.58
CA VAL A 102 -22.36 -10.93 8.22
C VAL A 102 -22.36 -11.95 9.36
N ASP A 103 -21.18 -12.34 9.85
CA ASP A 103 -21.05 -13.27 10.98
C ASP A 103 -21.64 -12.68 12.27
N ASP A 104 -21.37 -11.40 12.55
CA ASP A 104 -21.97 -10.67 13.69
C ASP A 104 -23.50 -10.76 13.68
N TYR A 105 -24.12 -10.62 12.49
CA TYR A 105 -25.58 -10.70 12.35
C TYR A 105 -26.10 -12.09 12.69
N TYR A 106 -25.49 -13.15 12.15
CA TYR A 106 -25.91 -14.52 12.44
C TYR A 106 -25.74 -14.89 13.92
N GLU A 107 -24.70 -14.38 14.58
CA GLU A 107 -24.57 -14.54 16.04
C GLU A 107 -25.71 -13.86 16.80
N VAL A 108 -26.10 -12.64 16.40
CA VAL A 108 -27.22 -11.91 17.02
C VAL A 108 -28.53 -12.62 16.75
N LYS A 109 -28.72 -13.14 15.52
CA LYS A 109 -29.90 -13.92 15.13
C LYS A 109 -30.03 -15.17 15.98
N GLU A 110 -28.97 -15.96 16.10
CA GLU A 110 -28.96 -17.17 16.93
C GLU A 110 -29.27 -16.85 18.41
N LYS A 111 -28.71 -15.76 18.95
CA LYS A 111 -29.01 -15.30 20.32
C LYS A 111 -30.48 -14.90 20.49
N CYS A 112 -31.09 -14.28 19.48
CA CYS A 112 -32.50 -13.88 19.52
C CYS A 112 -33.45 -15.07 19.35
N GLU A 113 -33.15 -16.00 18.44
CA GLU A 113 -33.91 -17.24 18.26
C GLU A 113 -33.87 -18.11 19.51
N LYS A 114 -32.70 -18.26 20.16
CA LYS A 114 -32.57 -18.94 21.46
C LYS A 114 -33.40 -18.27 22.57
N ALA A 115 -33.63 -16.96 22.46
CA ALA A 115 -34.45 -16.19 23.39
C ALA A 115 -35.96 -16.23 23.03
N GLY A 116 -36.36 -16.98 22.00
CA GLY A 116 -37.75 -17.17 21.60
C GLY A 116 -38.26 -16.17 20.57
N TRP A 117 -37.37 -15.50 19.82
CA TRP A 117 -37.77 -14.70 18.67
C TRP A 117 -38.16 -15.62 17.48
N GLU A 118 -39.24 -15.27 16.80
CA GLU A 118 -39.73 -15.98 15.60
C GLU A 118 -39.77 -15.05 14.38
N PRO A 119 -39.39 -15.53 13.18
CA PRO A 119 -39.52 -14.76 11.94
C PRO A 119 -40.95 -14.30 11.67
N GLY A 120 -41.10 -13.08 11.15
CA GLY A 120 -42.39 -12.49 10.78
C GLY A 120 -43.17 -11.86 11.93
N GLN A 121 -42.63 -11.86 13.16
CA GLN A 121 -43.19 -11.06 14.25
C GLN A 121 -43.07 -9.57 13.94
N SER A 122 -44.17 -8.94 13.54
CA SER A 122 -44.20 -7.51 13.34
C SER A 122 -43.85 -6.78 14.64
N SER A 123 -42.98 -5.78 14.53
CA SER A 123 -42.84 -4.77 15.56
C SER A 123 -44.19 -4.08 15.71
N GLY A 124 -44.96 -4.44 16.73
CA GLY A 124 -46.15 -3.68 17.12
C GLY A 124 -45.79 -2.23 17.51
N ALA A 125 -46.64 -1.57 18.29
CA ALA A 125 -46.39 -0.17 18.70
C ALA A 125 -45.06 0.04 19.48
N GLN A 126 -44.48 -1.03 20.03
CA GLN A 126 -43.14 -1.03 20.65
C GLN A 126 -42.34 -2.24 20.14
N PRO A 127 -41.21 -2.03 19.44
CA PRO A 127 -40.37 -3.13 18.98
C PRO A 127 -39.74 -3.85 20.19
N SER A 128 -39.79 -5.18 20.17
CA SER A 128 -39.15 -5.99 21.20
C SER A 128 -37.62 -5.73 21.22
N PRO A 129 -36.94 -5.95 22.35
CA PRO A 129 -35.48 -5.82 22.41
C PRO A 129 -34.76 -6.68 21.36
N HIS A 130 -35.26 -7.89 21.10
CA HIS A 130 -34.73 -8.80 20.08
C HIS A 130 -34.92 -8.27 18.67
N HIS A 131 -36.11 -7.77 18.34
CA HIS A 131 -36.40 -7.16 17.05
C HIS A 131 -35.48 -5.95 16.81
N ARG A 132 -35.27 -5.09 17.81
CA ARG A 132 -34.36 -3.95 17.70
C ARG A 132 -32.90 -4.40 17.50
N ALA A 133 -32.44 -5.41 18.23
CA ALA A 133 -31.08 -5.92 18.12
C ALA A 133 -30.81 -6.51 16.73
N LEU A 134 -31.73 -7.32 16.21
CA LEU A 134 -31.70 -7.88 14.86
C LEU A 134 -31.70 -6.79 13.79
N ALA A 135 -32.61 -5.83 13.88
CA ALA A 135 -32.70 -4.73 12.93
C ALA A 135 -31.42 -3.88 12.92
N GLN A 136 -30.81 -3.63 14.09
CA GLN A 136 -29.54 -2.90 14.18
C GLN A 136 -28.37 -3.69 13.59
N ALA A 137 -28.30 -4.99 13.86
CA ALA A 137 -27.26 -5.86 13.31
C ALA A 137 -27.37 -5.97 11.79
N LEU A 138 -28.58 -6.15 11.25
CA LEU A 138 -28.81 -6.19 9.81
C LEU A 138 -28.47 -4.84 9.16
N MET A 139 -28.88 -3.72 9.77
CA MET A 139 -28.52 -2.39 9.26
C MET A 139 -27.00 -2.17 9.24
N LYS A 140 -26.26 -2.68 10.24
CA LYS A 140 -24.78 -2.64 10.25
C LYS A 140 -24.21 -3.45 9.08
N ARG A 141 -24.68 -4.68 8.87
CA ARG A 141 -24.32 -5.52 7.71
C ARG A 141 -24.54 -4.78 6.39
N CYS A 142 -25.74 -4.25 6.16
CA CYS A 142 -26.04 -3.46 4.95
C CYS A 142 -25.11 -2.26 4.75
N ILE A 143 -24.77 -1.55 5.83
CA ILE A 143 -23.87 -0.39 5.75
C ILE A 143 -22.46 -0.80 5.31
N ASP A 144 -21.98 -1.93 5.83
CA ASP A 144 -20.65 -2.47 5.52
C ASP A 144 -20.60 -3.07 4.10
N ASP A 145 -21.73 -3.52 3.55
CA ASP A 145 -21.83 -4.04 2.17
C ASP A 145 -21.86 -2.93 1.10
N ILE A 146 -22.30 -1.72 1.44
CA ILE A 146 -22.44 -0.60 0.48
C ILE A 146 -21.16 -0.32 -0.32
N PRO A 147 -19.96 -0.23 0.29
CA PRO A 147 -18.72 -0.02 -0.47
C PRO A 147 -18.49 -1.11 -1.52
N ILE A 148 -18.82 -2.37 -1.20
CA ILE A 148 -18.64 -3.52 -2.09
C ILE A 148 -19.67 -3.48 -3.23
N VAL A 149 -20.96 -3.27 -2.90
CA VAL A 149 -22.04 -3.11 -3.87
C VAL A 149 -21.74 -1.95 -4.82
N THR A 150 -21.34 -0.80 -4.28
CA THR A 150 -21.00 0.40 -5.07
C THR A 150 -19.79 0.14 -5.96
N HIS A 151 -18.80 -0.61 -5.47
CA HIS A 151 -17.63 -0.98 -6.27
C HIS A 151 -18.04 -1.82 -7.49
N ILE A 152 -18.78 -2.91 -7.30
CA ILE A 152 -19.24 -3.77 -8.40
C ILE A 152 -20.11 -3.00 -9.39
N GLN A 153 -21.07 -2.20 -8.91
CA GLN A 153 -21.92 -1.39 -9.79
C GLN A 153 -21.13 -0.39 -10.64
N ARG A 154 -20.08 0.21 -10.08
CA ARG A 154 -19.21 1.15 -10.80
C ARG A 154 -18.33 0.45 -11.84
N GLU A 155 -17.82 -0.73 -11.53
CA GLU A 155 -16.92 -1.48 -12.42
C GLU A 155 -17.70 -2.22 -13.53
N SER A 156 -18.97 -2.58 -13.32
CA SER A 156 -19.82 -3.36 -14.24
C SER A 156 -19.81 -2.86 -15.70
N PRO A 157 -20.12 -1.59 -16.03
CA PRO A 157 -20.10 -1.13 -17.42
C PRO A 157 -18.70 -1.12 -18.03
N GLY A 158 -17.67 -0.84 -17.23
CA GLY A 158 -16.29 -0.87 -17.67
C GLY A 158 -15.82 -2.28 -18.03
N MET A 159 -16.14 -3.24 -17.16
CA MET A 159 -15.72 -4.62 -17.34
C MET A 159 -16.43 -5.28 -18.53
N ASN A 160 -17.73 -5.05 -18.71
CA ASN A 160 -18.48 -5.50 -19.90
C ASN A 160 -17.87 -4.96 -21.21
N LYS A 161 -17.44 -3.70 -21.21
CA LYS A 161 -16.78 -3.09 -22.37
C LYS A 161 -15.40 -3.70 -22.63
N LEU A 162 -14.58 -3.88 -21.59
CA LEU A 162 -13.26 -4.50 -21.72
C LEU A 162 -13.36 -5.94 -22.25
N TYR A 163 -14.33 -6.71 -21.79
CA TYR A 163 -14.55 -8.07 -22.27
C TYR A 163 -14.98 -8.12 -23.73
N SER A 164 -15.97 -7.31 -24.13
CA SER A 164 -16.42 -7.26 -25.53
C SER A 164 -15.35 -6.77 -26.51
N GLN A 165 -14.39 -5.96 -26.04
CA GLN A 165 -13.24 -5.51 -26.82
C GLN A 165 -12.01 -6.44 -26.72
N SER A 166 -12.11 -7.59 -26.02
CA SER A 166 -10.99 -8.50 -25.76
C SER A 166 -9.78 -7.82 -25.09
N MET A 167 -10.04 -6.77 -24.29
CA MET A 167 -9.04 -6.00 -23.55
C MET A 167 -8.86 -6.46 -22.10
N CYS A 168 -9.58 -7.49 -21.66
CA CYS A 168 -9.36 -8.17 -20.38
C CYS A 168 -9.23 -9.68 -20.56
N SER A 169 -8.58 -10.32 -19.59
CA SER A 169 -8.47 -11.78 -19.54
C SER A 169 -9.83 -12.45 -19.29
N VAL A 170 -10.02 -13.65 -19.84
CA VAL A 170 -11.21 -14.49 -19.54
C VAL A 170 -11.28 -14.85 -18.05
N ASN A 171 -10.13 -15.06 -17.40
CA ASN A 171 -10.10 -15.34 -15.96
C ASN A 171 -10.50 -14.10 -15.16
N GLN A 172 -10.02 -12.91 -15.55
CA GLN A 172 -10.43 -11.65 -14.92
C GLN A 172 -11.94 -11.42 -15.05
N TRP A 173 -12.50 -11.68 -16.24
CA TRP A 173 -13.94 -11.61 -16.46
C TRP A 173 -14.71 -12.60 -15.58
N LYS A 174 -14.26 -13.86 -15.50
CA LYS A 174 -14.87 -14.86 -14.62
C LYS A 174 -14.79 -14.49 -13.14
N SER A 175 -13.67 -13.92 -12.69
CA SER A 175 -13.53 -13.44 -11.32
C SER A 175 -14.50 -12.28 -11.03
N TYR A 176 -14.67 -11.35 -11.98
CA TYR A 176 -15.70 -10.31 -11.88
C TYR A 176 -17.11 -10.92 -11.80
N GLN A 177 -17.45 -11.88 -12.66
CA GLN A 177 -18.77 -12.52 -12.64
C GLN A 177 -19.03 -13.27 -11.32
N ALA A 178 -18.02 -13.95 -10.78
CA ALA A 178 -18.12 -14.61 -9.48
C ALA A 178 -18.35 -13.61 -8.35
N ALA A 179 -17.63 -12.49 -8.36
CA ALA A 179 -17.81 -11.39 -7.42
C ALA A 179 -19.20 -10.74 -7.55
N GLU A 180 -19.67 -10.49 -8.77
CA GLU A 180 -21.01 -9.96 -9.06
C GLU A 180 -22.12 -10.91 -8.57
N ALA A 181 -21.96 -12.22 -8.79
CA ALA A 181 -22.90 -13.23 -8.32
C ALA A 181 -22.93 -13.29 -6.78
N MET A 182 -21.77 -13.24 -6.12
CA MET A 182 -21.67 -13.21 -4.66
C MET A 182 -22.38 -11.97 -4.08
N VAL A 183 -22.10 -10.78 -4.61
CA VAL A 183 -22.72 -9.53 -4.14
C VAL A 183 -24.22 -9.51 -4.43
N SER A 184 -24.65 -10.06 -5.56
CA SER A 184 -26.08 -10.17 -5.88
C SER A 184 -26.81 -11.11 -4.93
N ALA A 185 -26.19 -12.25 -4.58
CA ALA A 185 -26.74 -13.18 -3.60
C ALA A 185 -26.86 -12.51 -2.22
N GLU A 186 -25.81 -11.83 -1.76
CA GLU A 186 -25.80 -11.08 -0.50
C GLU A 186 -26.94 -10.03 -0.44
N VAL A 187 -27.16 -9.28 -1.52
CA VAL A 187 -28.23 -8.27 -1.58
C VAL A 187 -29.61 -8.91 -1.46
N GLU A 188 -29.84 -10.07 -2.08
CA GLU A 188 -31.11 -10.79 -1.99
C GLU A 188 -31.30 -11.47 -0.62
N GLU A 189 -30.23 -12.00 -0.01
CA GLU A 189 -30.27 -12.54 1.36
C GLU A 189 -30.65 -11.46 2.36
N VAL A 190 -29.99 -10.30 2.32
CA VAL A 190 -30.32 -9.15 3.17
C VAL A 190 -31.78 -8.69 2.98
N ARG A 191 -32.30 -8.73 1.75
CA ARG A 191 -33.71 -8.41 1.48
C ARG A 191 -34.65 -9.43 2.12
N ALA A 192 -34.35 -10.72 1.96
CA ALA A 192 -35.15 -11.79 2.57
C ALA A 192 -35.15 -11.67 4.10
N GLU A 193 -33.98 -11.48 4.71
CA GLU A 193 -33.83 -11.29 6.16
C GLU A 193 -34.52 -10.02 6.66
N ALA A 194 -34.50 -8.93 5.89
CA ALA A 194 -35.22 -7.72 6.24
C ALA A 194 -36.73 -7.97 6.30
N ASP A 195 -37.28 -8.71 5.33
CA ASP A 195 -38.70 -9.09 5.32
C ASP A 195 -39.06 -10.12 6.40
N GLU A 196 -38.12 -10.99 6.81
CA GLU A 196 -38.26 -11.84 8.00
C GLU A 196 -38.36 -11.03 9.29
N ILE A 197 -37.62 -9.93 9.41
CA ILE A 197 -37.65 -9.06 10.58
C ILE A 197 -38.93 -8.21 10.59
N GLU A 198 -39.22 -7.55 9.48
CA GLU A 198 -40.40 -6.69 9.31
C GLU A 198 -40.91 -6.76 7.86
N PRO A 199 -42.17 -7.20 7.65
CA PRO A 199 -42.73 -7.29 6.30
C PRO A 199 -42.68 -5.96 5.53
N GLY A 200 -42.03 -5.96 4.36
CA GLY A 200 -41.91 -4.79 3.50
C GLY A 200 -40.66 -3.94 3.78
N TRP A 201 -39.85 -4.30 4.78
CA TRP A 201 -38.62 -3.60 5.08
C TRP A 201 -37.54 -3.81 4.02
N SER A 202 -37.58 -4.92 3.27
CA SER A 202 -36.66 -5.22 2.16
C SER A 202 -36.60 -4.13 1.09
N GLN A 203 -37.72 -3.41 0.88
CA GLN A 203 -37.82 -2.36 -0.12
C GLN A 203 -37.10 -1.07 0.30
N VAL A 204 -36.92 -0.84 1.60
CA VAL A 204 -36.42 0.45 2.13
C VAL A 204 -35.08 0.32 2.83
N ILE A 205 -34.67 -0.87 3.27
CA ILE A 205 -33.46 -1.09 4.07
C ILE A 205 -32.20 -0.56 3.39
N TRP A 206 -31.99 -0.86 2.10
CA TRP A 206 -30.82 -0.38 1.34
C TRP A 206 -30.79 1.14 1.18
N ARG A 207 -31.95 1.77 0.98
CA ARG A 207 -32.04 3.24 0.92
C ARG A 207 -31.70 3.87 2.27
N GLN A 208 -32.20 3.29 3.36
CA GLN A 208 -31.89 3.73 4.72
C GLN A 208 -30.39 3.55 5.00
N ALA A 209 -29.82 2.38 4.70
CA ALA A 209 -28.41 2.08 4.87
C ALA A 209 -27.51 3.07 4.10
N MET A 210 -27.86 3.41 2.85
CA MET A 210 -27.14 4.43 2.08
C MET A 210 -27.17 5.81 2.75
N GLN A 211 -28.31 6.24 3.28
CA GLN A 211 -28.41 7.51 4.01
C GLN A 211 -27.57 7.48 5.29
N TYR A 212 -27.62 6.38 6.04
CA TYR A 212 -26.83 6.21 7.26
C TYR A 212 -25.32 6.16 6.99
N SER A 213 -24.88 5.45 5.95
CA SER A 213 -23.48 5.39 5.53
C SER A 213 -22.93 6.78 5.20
N GLN A 214 -23.70 7.59 4.45
CA GLN A 214 -23.31 8.98 4.14
C GLN A 214 -23.21 9.83 5.41
N MET A 215 -24.18 9.71 6.33
CA MET A 215 -24.16 10.43 7.60
C MET A 215 -22.97 10.02 8.47
N LEU A 216 -22.66 8.72 8.58
CA LEU A 216 -21.53 8.20 9.34
C LEU A 216 -20.20 8.73 8.76
N LYS A 217 -20.04 8.68 7.44
CA LYS A 217 -18.86 9.22 6.75
C LYS A 217 -18.67 10.72 7.02
N GLN A 218 -19.75 11.51 7.02
CA GLN A 218 -19.69 12.93 7.37
C GLN A 218 -19.28 13.15 8.83
N LYS A 219 -19.83 12.35 9.77
CA LYS A 219 -19.46 12.43 11.20
C LYS A 219 -18.01 12.04 11.44
N GLU A 220 -17.52 10.97 10.79
CA GLU A 220 -16.13 10.54 10.88
C GLU A 220 -15.18 11.60 10.32
N GLU A 221 -15.52 12.21 9.18
CA GLU A 221 -14.71 13.28 8.61
C GLU A 221 -14.66 14.50 9.53
N GLN A 222 -15.79 14.90 10.13
CA GLN A 222 -15.85 15.98 11.11
C GLN A 222 -15.05 15.64 12.37
N ALA A 223 -15.18 14.43 12.89
CA ALA A 223 -14.44 13.96 14.06
C ALA A 223 -12.93 13.93 13.78
N LYS A 224 -12.51 13.45 12.60
CA LYS A 224 -11.10 13.43 12.19
C LYS A 224 -10.54 14.84 12.03
N LYS A 225 -11.33 15.78 11.49
CA LYS A 225 -10.96 17.21 11.41
C LYS A 225 -10.80 17.81 12.81
N ALA A 226 -11.76 17.59 13.70
CA ALA A 226 -11.70 18.07 15.08
C ALA A 226 -10.51 17.47 15.86
N GLN A 227 -10.23 16.18 15.68
CA GLN A 227 -9.07 15.53 16.29
C GLN A 227 -7.75 16.08 15.74
N ALA A 228 -7.65 16.32 14.43
CA ALA A 228 -6.45 16.92 13.83
C ALA A 228 -6.22 18.34 14.33
N GLU A 229 -7.27 19.14 14.48
CA GLU A 229 -7.20 20.48 15.08
C GLU A 229 -6.80 20.42 16.55
N GLN A 230 -7.36 19.50 17.33
CA GLN A 230 -7.00 19.29 18.73
C GLN A 230 -5.55 18.84 18.88
N GLN A 231 -5.07 17.91 18.04
CA GLN A 231 -3.67 17.48 18.04
C GLN A 231 -2.73 18.63 17.67
N ARG A 232 -3.09 19.47 16.70
CA ARG A 232 -2.31 20.67 16.36
C ARG A 232 -2.30 21.68 17.51
N ALA A 233 -3.42 21.88 18.20
CA ALA A 233 -3.49 22.76 19.36
C ALA A 233 -2.62 22.24 20.51
N ILE A 234 -2.65 20.94 20.81
CA ILE A 234 -1.80 20.31 21.83
C ILE A 234 -0.32 20.43 21.44
N ALA A 235 0.03 20.13 20.19
CA ALA A 235 1.40 20.27 19.70
C ALA A 235 1.92 21.72 19.78
N ALA A 236 1.08 22.71 19.44
CA ALA A 236 1.41 24.12 19.58
C ALA A 236 1.61 24.54 21.04
N GLN A 237 0.75 24.05 21.96
CA GLN A 237 0.90 24.29 23.39
C GLN A 237 2.17 23.66 23.95
N GLN A 238 2.50 22.43 23.54
CA GLN A 238 3.74 21.75 23.93
C GLN A 238 4.98 22.47 23.39
N ALA A 239 4.97 22.94 22.14
CA ALA A 239 6.05 23.74 21.58
C ALA A 239 6.26 25.05 22.37
N ALA A 240 5.17 25.76 22.67
CA ALA A 240 5.23 26.99 23.45
C ALA A 240 5.71 26.76 24.90
N ALA A 241 5.31 25.64 25.53
CA ALA A 241 5.79 25.27 26.86
C ALA A 241 7.28 24.91 26.86
N ASN A 242 7.74 24.14 25.86
CA ASN A 242 9.14 23.78 25.69
C ASN A 242 10.02 25.02 25.44
N GLU A 243 9.54 25.98 24.64
CA GLU A 243 10.26 27.23 24.41
C GLU A 243 10.41 28.04 25.71
N LYS A 244 9.35 28.15 26.51
CA LYS A 244 9.41 28.82 27.83
C LYS A 244 10.39 28.13 28.77
N ASN A 245 10.34 26.80 28.87
CA ASN A 245 11.24 26.02 29.71
C ASN A 245 12.70 26.17 29.27
N ASN A 246 12.96 26.15 27.96
CA ASN A 246 14.29 26.36 27.40
C ASN A 246 14.81 27.78 27.66
N ALA A 247 13.95 28.79 27.51
CA ALA A 247 14.30 30.18 27.80
C ALA A 247 14.61 30.39 29.29
N GLU A 248 13.85 29.74 30.19
CA GLU A 248 14.09 29.79 31.63
C GLU A 248 15.40 29.09 32.01
N LYS A 249 15.66 27.91 31.45
CA LYS A 249 16.93 27.19 31.64
C LYS A 249 18.13 28.02 31.15
N ALA A 250 18.02 28.66 29.98
CA ALA A 250 19.06 29.54 29.45
C ALA A 250 19.33 30.75 30.37
N LYS A 251 18.28 31.34 30.97
CA LYS A 251 18.44 32.41 31.97
C LYS A 251 19.15 31.92 33.23
N TYR A 252 18.76 30.75 33.74
CA TYR A 252 19.42 30.16 34.90
C TYR A 252 20.90 29.88 34.65
N ASP A 253 21.23 29.26 33.51
CA ASP A 253 22.61 28.95 33.12
C ASP A 253 23.45 30.24 32.95
N ALA A 254 22.86 31.30 32.39
CA ALA A 254 23.52 32.60 32.27
C ALA A 254 23.78 33.28 33.62
N ILE A 255 22.83 33.19 34.57
CA ILE A 255 23.02 33.71 35.93
C ILE A 255 24.11 32.91 36.64
N LYS A 256 24.07 31.58 36.55
CA LYS A 256 25.07 30.70 37.14
C LYS A 256 26.48 31.01 36.62
N ALA A 257 26.64 31.18 35.30
CA ALA A 257 27.92 31.55 34.71
C ALA A 257 28.45 32.91 35.22
N LYS A 258 27.58 33.89 35.45
CA LYS A 258 27.98 35.19 36.03
C LYS A 258 28.46 35.04 37.47
N VAL A 259 27.73 34.27 38.29
CA VAL A 259 28.11 34.00 39.68
C VAL A 259 29.46 33.28 39.74
N ASP A 260 29.66 32.26 38.90
CA ASP A 260 30.91 31.50 38.85
C ASP A 260 32.08 32.38 38.36
N ALA A 261 31.86 33.25 37.37
CA ALA A 261 32.88 34.20 36.90
C ALA A 261 33.25 35.24 37.97
N GLU A 262 32.28 35.76 38.72
CA GLU A 262 32.52 36.72 39.79
C GLU A 262 33.24 36.07 40.99
N LYS A 263 32.87 34.84 41.33
CA LYS A 263 33.57 34.03 42.33
C LYS A 263 35.02 33.75 41.92
N ALA A 264 35.28 33.44 40.65
CA ALA A 264 36.64 33.27 40.13
C ALA A 264 37.44 34.58 40.16
N ARG A 265 36.79 35.73 39.86
CA ARG A 265 37.44 37.04 39.96
C ARG A 265 37.85 37.36 41.39
N LEU A 266 36.98 37.11 42.36
CA LEU A 266 37.26 37.29 43.78
C LEU A 266 38.42 36.39 44.22
N ALA A 267 38.40 35.11 43.85
CA ALA A 267 39.49 34.18 44.19
C ALA A 267 40.85 34.62 43.59
N ASN A 268 40.86 35.12 42.35
CA ASN A 268 42.07 35.65 41.71
C ASN A 268 42.55 36.96 42.36
N ALA A 269 41.62 37.82 42.80
CA ALA A 269 41.96 39.04 43.53
C ALA A 269 42.59 38.72 44.89
N ASP A 270 42.01 37.78 45.65
CA ASP A 270 42.55 37.30 46.92
C ASP A 270 43.94 36.68 46.73
N GLN A 271 44.13 35.90 45.66
CA GLN A 271 45.44 35.31 45.35
C GLN A 271 46.47 36.39 44.97
N ALA A 272 46.08 37.39 44.18
CA ALA A 272 46.95 38.51 43.82
C ALA A 272 47.35 39.37 45.03
N GLU A 273 46.45 39.53 46.00
CA GLU A 273 46.77 40.21 47.26
C GLU A 273 47.78 39.41 48.09
N LYS A 274 47.57 38.09 48.24
CA LYS A 274 48.53 37.19 48.90
C LYS A 274 49.89 37.21 48.24
N ASP A 275 49.94 37.18 46.91
CA ASP A 275 51.20 37.24 46.15
C ASP A 275 51.90 38.60 46.32
N ARG A 276 51.15 39.71 46.40
CA ARG A 276 51.70 41.04 46.69
C ARG A 276 52.25 41.12 48.11
N ALA A 277 51.52 40.61 49.10
CA ALA A 277 51.97 40.55 50.49
C ALA A 277 53.28 39.74 50.62
N ALA A 278 53.33 38.55 50.00
CA ALA A 278 54.53 37.70 50.01
C ALA A 278 55.73 38.36 49.30
N LYS A 279 55.50 39.10 48.20
CA LYS A 279 56.57 39.86 47.53
C LYS A 279 57.06 41.03 48.38
N ALA A 280 56.17 41.76 49.04
CA ALA A 280 56.53 42.85 49.95
C ALA A 280 57.36 42.32 51.14
N GLU A 281 56.98 41.17 51.69
CA GLU A 281 57.72 40.52 52.77
C GLU A 281 59.12 40.09 52.32
N LYS A 282 59.24 39.46 51.14
CA LYS A 282 60.55 39.11 50.57
C LYS A 282 61.44 40.34 50.35
N ALA A 283 60.88 41.43 49.81
CA ALA A 283 61.61 42.67 49.60
C ALA A 283 62.08 43.29 50.93
N ALA A 284 61.24 43.25 51.97
CA ALA A 284 61.62 43.71 53.32
C ALA A 284 62.75 42.86 53.91
N GLN A 285 62.70 41.53 53.76
CA GLN A 285 63.77 40.64 54.20
C GLN A 285 65.08 40.87 53.43
N GLU A 286 65.02 41.17 52.14
CA GLU A 286 66.20 41.47 51.33
C GLU A 286 66.85 42.79 51.74
N LEU A 287 66.06 43.83 52.03
CA LEU A 287 66.56 45.11 52.57
C LEU A 287 67.25 44.92 53.92
N LEU A 288 66.68 44.12 54.81
CA LEU A 288 67.31 43.80 56.10
C LEU A 288 68.64 43.06 55.93
N LYS A 289 68.69 42.07 55.03
CA LYS A 289 69.94 41.37 54.69
C LYS A 289 70.97 42.29 54.04
N ALA A 290 70.54 43.26 53.23
CA ALA A 290 71.42 44.26 52.65
C ALA A 290 71.98 45.21 53.72
N GLU A 291 71.16 45.62 54.68
CA GLU A 291 71.59 46.44 55.82
C GLU A 291 72.59 45.70 56.72
N GLU A 292 72.38 44.40 56.96
CA GLU A 292 73.36 43.55 57.67
C GLU A 292 74.67 43.40 56.90
N ARG A 293 74.63 43.22 55.57
CA ARG A 293 75.83 43.19 54.73
C ARG A 293 76.56 44.54 54.72
N GLU A 294 75.84 45.65 54.75
CA GLU A 294 76.45 46.98 54.83
C GLU A 294 77.08 47.25 56.21
N LYS A 295 76.45 46.76 57.29
CA LYS A 295 77.06 46.77 58.62
C LYS A 295 78.31 45.90 58.68
N GLN A 296 78.31 44.73 58.03
CA GLN A 296 79.49 43.87 57.92
C GLN A 296 80.58 44.47 57.01
N SER A 297 80.23 45.16 55.91
CA SER A 297 81.21 45.81 55.03
C SER A 297 81.79 47.09 55.66
N LYS A 298 81.03 47.83 56.46
CA LYS A 298 81.56 48.92 57.31
C LYS A 298 82.47 48.39 58.42
N ALA A 299 82.17 47.22 58.99
CA ALA A 299 83.09 46.55 59.92
C ALA A 299 84.39 46.08 59.21
N ALA A 300 84.31 45.67 57.94
CA ALA A 300 85.47 45.30 57.12
C ALA A 300 86.30 46.52 56.63
N PHE A 301 85.69 47.69 56.43
CA PHE A 301 86.37 48.91 55.98
C PHE A 301 86.94 49.78 57.12
N GLY A 302 86.58 49.51 58.38
CA GLY A 302 87.15 50.16 59.57
C GLY A 302 88.54 49.66 59.99
N GLY A 303 89.11 48.69 59.28
CA GLY A 303 90.41 48.07 59.59
C GLY A 303 91.62 48.71 58.90
N LYS A 304 92.19 49.75 59.53
CA LYS A 304 93.65 49.95 59.74
C LYS A 304 94.63 49.85 58.54
N GLY A 305 95.14 51.01 58.11
CA GLY A 305 96.47 51.20 57.46
C GLY A 305 96.47 51.08 55.93
N GLY A 306 97.18 51.86 55.12
CA GLY A 306 98.22 52.86 55.30
C GLY A 306 98.95 53.04 53.95
N MET A 307 99.46 54.25 53.67
CA MET A 307 100.40 54.61 52.58
C MET A 307 99.85 54.51 51.13
N LYS A 308 100.28 55.29 50.13
CA LYS A 308 101.56 55.98 49.92
C LYS A 308 101.39 57.08 48.85
N LYS A 309 102.05 58.23 49.09
CA LYS A 309 102.36 59.28 48.11
C LYS A 309 103.25 58.75 46.97
N GLY A 310 103.15 59.39 45.80
CA GLY A 310 104.10 59.32 44.67
C GLY A 310 103.40 58.92 43.38
N PHE A 311 103.72 59.43 42.20
CA PHE A 311 104.75 60.36 41.73
C PHE A 311 104.34 60.79 40.29
N LEU A 312 104.94 61.86 39.78
CA LEU A 312 104.73 62.44 38.44
C LEU A 312 104.82 61.41 37.29
N GLY A 313 104.11 61.71 36.19
CA GLY A 313 104.25 61.09 34.87
C GLY A 313 103.14 61.51 33.94
#